data_AF-A0A8J2X2W3-F1
#
_entry.id   AF-A0A8J2X2W3-F1
#
_cell.length_a   1.000
_cell.length_b   1.000
_cell.length_c   1.000
_cell.angle_alpha   90.00
_cell.angle_beta   90.00
_cell.angle_gamma   90.00
#
_symmetry.space_group_name_H-M   'P 1'
#
loop_
_entity.id
_entity.type
_entity.pdbx_description
1 polymer ?
#
loop_
_entity_poly.entity_id
_entity_poly.type
_entity_poly.pdbx_seq_one_letter_code
_entity_poly.pdbx_strand_id
1 'polypeptide(L)'
;MAALAGREDPLSFEALAQRAARAAKGSDDPLIAELGVLEELQSLRLKGASTRLEEAEKRKAKGNAAFQQGETDKAMRAYLEALWLLRPLPAFDSMPPCDRSLPCGSEAAAFLGERADGLSPKHKLLRALHGNVCACALKREDWALAVLSAEHVLTAKTCPTKEWRLAVRRRAKAVNERGVGEVEWTQAAPPVPAPVEPAKRSKLATGFFASSKTSKLGETREPTPKRRPRNPVEEEAMERDEALHDYARRVASGHAYKPGEHPEDGKDVAF
;
A
#
# COMPACT_ATOMS: atom_id res chain seq x y z
N MET A 1 27.33 -18.69 -66.57
CA MET A 1 25.93 -18.65 -66.09
C MET A 1 25.98 -18.74 -64.58
N ALA A 2 25.65 -17.63 -63.93
CA ALA A 2 25.95 -17.34 -62.53
C ALA A 2 24.96 -18.01 -61.56
N ALA A 3 25.49 -18.52 -60.44
CA ALA A 3 24.72 -18.80 -59.24
C ALA A 3 25.46 -18.11 -58.06
N LEU A 4 25.15 -16.83 -57.85
CA LEU A 4 25.54 -16.09 -56.64
C LEU A 4 24.27 -15.90 -55.81
N ALA A 5 23.97 -16.88 -54.97
CA ALA A 5 23.02 -16.75 -53.89
C ALA A 5 23.78 -16.92 -52.57
N GLY A 6 23.57 -15.98 -51.63
CA GLY A 6 23.86 -16.18 -50.22
C GLY A 6 25.27 -15.80 -49.76
N ARG A 7 25.50 -14.51 -49.57
CA ARG A 7 26.40 -14.03 -48.53
C ARG A 7 25.66 -12.97 -47.74
N GLU A 8 24.96 -13.40 -46.69
CA GLU A 8 24.47 -12.48 -45.67
C GLU A 8 25.69 -11.89 -44.96
N ASP A 9 25.80 -10.56 -44.96
CA ASP A 9 26.88 -9.87 -44.26
C ASP A 9 26.78 -10.18 -42.76
N PRO A 10 27.84 -10.77 -42.15
CA PRO A 10 27.82 -11.19 -40.75
C PRO A 10 27.78 -10.02 -39.74
N LEU A 11 27.70 -8.78 -40.24
CA LEU A 11 27.65 -7.53 -39.49
C LEU A 11 26.40 -6.70 -39.80
N SER A 12 25.43 -7.23 -40.54
CA SER A 12 24.17 -6.52 -40.72
C SER A 12 23.45 -6.41 -39.36
N PHE A 13 22.86 -5.23 -39.10
CA PHE A 13 22.14 -4.96 -37.86
C PHE A 13 21.02 -5.98 -37.62
N GLU A 14 20.43 -6.48 -38.70
CA GLU A 14 19.41 -7.52 -38.70
C GLU A 14 19.97 -8.89 -38.31
N ALA A 15 21.15 -9.27 -38.81
CA ALA A 15 21.82 -10.51 -38.42
C ALA A 15 22.27 -10.47 -36.96
N LEU A 16 22.73 -9.31 -36.46
CA LEU A 16 23.06 -9.09 -35.04
C LEU A 16 21.81 -9.14 -34.14
N ALA A 17 20.72 -8.49 -34.54
CA ALA A 17 19.45 -8.52 -33.81
C ALA A 17 18.85 -9.94 -33.76
N GLN A 18 18.92 -10.69 -34.86
CA GLN A 18 18.50 -12.09 -34.89
C GLN A 18 19.41 -13.01 -34.07
N ARG A 19 20.72 -12.71 -33.98
CA ARG A 19 21.66 -13.45 -33.12
C ARG A 19 21.42 -13.16 -31.63
N ALA A 20 21.14 -11.90 -31.28
CA ALA A 20 20.75 -11.50 -29.93
C ALA A 20 19.39 -12.11 -29.53
N ALA A 21 18.41 -12.11 -30.44
CA ALA A 21 17.11 -12.76 -30.21
C ALA A 21 17.20 -14.29 -30.09
N ARG A 22 18.16 -14.93 -30.77
CA ARG A 22 18.45 -16.37 -30.63
C ARG A 22 19.24 -16.69 -29.35
N ALA A 23 20.16 -15.81 -28.93
CA ALA A 23 20.86 -15.92 -27.65
C ALA A 23 19.90 -15.76 -26.47
N ALA A 24 18.94 -14.83 -26.55
CA ALA A 24 17.89 -14.65 -25.55
C ALA A 24 16.89 -15.82 -25.49
N LYS A 25 16.76 -16.62 -26.56
CA LYS A 25 15.80 -17.74 -26.63
C LYS A 25 16.25 -19.01 -25.91
N GLY A 26 17.36 -18.97 -25.18
CA GLY A 26 17.85 -20.06 -24.34
C GLY A 26 18.86 -19.62 -23.29
N SER A 27 18.97 -18.32 -23.01
CA SER A 27 19.84 -17.83 -21.96
C SER A 27 19.10 -17.89 -20.62
N ASP A 28 19.50 -18.79 -19.73
CA ASP A 28 19.20 -18.74 -18.30
C ASP A 28 19.93 -17.57 -17.62
N ASP A 29 20.08 -16.45 -18.32
CA ASP A 29 20.77 -15.27 -17.82
C ASP A 29 19.75 -14.48 -16.98
N PRO A 30 19.89 -14.47 -15.64
CA PRO A 30 18.88 -13.92 -14.73
C PRO A 30 18.58 -12.45 -15.01
N LEU A 31 19.56 -11.71 -15.53
CA LEU A 31 19.42 -10.30 -15.90
C LEU A 31 18.46 -10.09 -17.07
N ILE A 32 18.47 -11.00 -18.06
CA ILE A 32 17.56 -10.93 -19.22
C ILE A 32 16.12 -11.25 -18.78
N ALA A 33 15.96 -12.22 -17.88
CA ALA A 33 14.66 -12.53 -17.28
C ALA A 33 14.12 -11.35 -16.44
N GLU A 34 14.99 -10.68 -15.68
CA GLU A 34 14.65 -9.49 -14.88
C GLU A 34 14.23 -8.31 -15.75
N LEU A 35 14.95 -8.02 -16.84
CA LEU A 35 14.56 -6.98 -17.81
C LEU A 35 13.20 -7.29 -18.47
N GLY A 36 12.94 -8.56 -18.80
CA GLY A 36 11.65 -8.97 -19.35
C GLY A 36 10.47 -8.71 -18.41
N VAL A 37 10.65 -8.92 -17.10
CA VAL A 37 9.62 -8.60 -16.09
C VAL A 37 9.35 -7.09 -16.03
N LEU A 38 10.39 -6.26 -16.17
CA LEU A 38 10.25 -4.80 -16.17
C LEU A 38 9.47 -4.29 -17.38
N GLU A 39 9.80 -4.78 -18.57
CA GLU A 39 9.09 -4.44 -19.79
C GLU A 39 7.62 -4.87 -19.73
N GLU A 40 7.34 -6.05 -19.16
CA GLU A 40 5.98 -6.53 -18.94
C GLU A 40 5.21 -5.60 -17.99
N LEU A 41 5.81 -5.25 -16.85
CA LEU A 41 5.20 -4.35 -15.86
C LEU A 41 4.90 -2.98 -16.46
N GLN A 42 5.84 -2.39 -17.19
CA GLN A 42 5.64 -1.11 -17.88
C GLN A 42 4.50 -1.20 -18.91
N SER A 43 4.49 -2.28 -19.70
CA SER A 43 3.44 -2.53 -20.69
C SER A 43 2.05 -2.68 -20.04
N LEU A 44 1.96 -3.42 -18.93
CA LEU A 44 0.74 -3.56 -18.14
C LEU A 44 0.29 -2.24 -17.52
N ARG A 45 1.24 -1.37 -17.17
CA ARG A 45 0.93 -0.09 -16.55
C ARG A 45 0.24 0.89 -17.51
N LEU A 46 0.55 0.79 -18.81
CA LEU A 46 -0.10 1.55 -19.87
C LEU A 46 -1.51 1.03 -20.19
N LYS A 47 -1.89 -0.15 -19.69
CA LYS A 47 -3.24 -0.70 -19.86
C LYS A 47 -4.23 -0.06 -18.87
N GLY A 48 -5.52 -0.28 -19.11
CA GLY A 48 -6.62 0.27 -18.30
C GLY A 48 -6.56 -0.16 -16.83
N ALA A 49 -7.18 0.64 -15.95
CA ALA A 49 -7.16 0.39 -14.51
C ALA A 49 -7.74 -0.98 -14.10
N SER A 50 -8.74 -1.50 -14.84
CA SER A 50 -9.29 -2.84 -14.63
C SER A 50 -8.25 -3.94 -14.84
N THR A 51 -7.55 -3.89 -15.97
CA THR A 51 -6.49 -4.88 -16.29
C THR A 51 -5.35 -4.86 -15.29
N ARG A 52 -4.98 -3.67 -14.79
CA ARG A 52 -3.95 -3.54 -13.74
C ARG A 52 -4.39 -4.16 -12.42
N LEU A 53 -5.67 -4.05 -12.09
CA LEU A 53 -6.23 -4.67 -10.90
C LEU A 53 -6.21 -6.20 -11.00
N GLU A 54 -6.66 -6.76 -12.12
CA GLU A 54 -6.63 -8.20 -12.38
C GLU A 54 -5.20 -8.77 -12.31
N GLU A 55 -4.23 -8.09 -12.93
CA GLU A 55 -2.82 -8.49 -12.89
C GLU A 55 -2.20 -8.38 -11.50
N ALA A 56 -2.59 -7.37 -10.72
CA ALA A 56 -2.18 -7.26 -9.33
C ALA A 56 -2.75 -8.40 -8.46
N GLU A 57 -3.98 -8.86 -8.73
CA GLU A 57 -4.55 -10.03 -8.06
C GLU A 57 -3.83 -11.33 -8.41
N LYS A 58 -3.46 -11.53 -9.69
CA LYS A 58 -2.63 -12.68 -10.10
C LYS A 58 -1.28 -12.68 -9.39
N ARG A 59 -0.61 -11.53 -9.31
CA ARG A 59 0.67 -11.38 -8.59
C ARG A 59 0.53 -11.62 -7.09
N LYS A 60 -0.56 -11.13 -6.47
CA LYS A 60 -0.89 -11.47 -5.08
C LYS A 60 -1.05 -12.98 -4.89
N ALA A 61 -1.75 -13.67 -5.79
CA ALA A 61 -1.93 -15.12 -5.70
C ALA A 61 -0.59 -15.88 -5.80
N LYS A 62 0.29 -15.46 -6.74
CA LYS A 62 1.66 -15.97 -6.87
C LYS A 62 2.47 -15.75 -5.58
N GLY A 63 2.38 -14.56 -4.99
CA GLY A 63 3.04 -14.23 -3.72
C GLY A 63 2.52 -15.08 -2.56
N ASN A 64 1.21 -15.32 -2.49
CA ASN A 64 0.60 -16.19 -1.47
C ASN A 64 1.13 -17.62 -1.58
N ALA A 65 1.23 -18.17 -2.79
CA ALA A 65 1.77 -19.50 -3.02
C ALA A 65 3.24 -19.60 -2.60
N ALA A 66 4.08 -18.66 -3.00
CA ALA A 66 5.49 -18.61 -2.58
C ALA A 66 5.64 -18.48 -1.06
N PHE A 67 4.79 -17.66 -0.41
CA PHE A 67 4.83 -17.49 1.04
C PHE A 67 4.46 -18.77 1.81
N GLN A 68 3.51 -19.55 1.29
CA GLN A 68 3.14 -20.85 1.83
C GLN A 68 4.27 -21.87 1.70
N GLN A 69 5.05 -21.79 0.63
CA GLN A 69 6.26 -22.61 0.41
C GLN A 69 7.45 -22.18 1.27
N GLY A 70 7.33 -21.09 2.04
CA GLY A 70 8.42 -20.55 2.86
C GLY A 70 9.39 -19.65 2.09
N GLU A 71 9.17 -19.44 0.79
CA GLU A 71 9.99 -18.56 -0.05
C GLU A 71 9.58 -17.09 0.14
N THR A 72 9.97 -16.52 1.27
CA THR A 72 9.58 -15.16 1.71
C THR A 72 10.04 -14.06 0.75
N ASP A 73 11.24 -14.20 0.17
CA ASP A 73 11.77 -13.21 -0.76
C ASP A 73 10.99 -13.18 -2.08
N LYS A 74 10.70 -14.36 -2.66
CA LYS A 74 9.88 -14.44 -3.89
C LYS A 74 8.46 -13.93 -3.64
N ALA A 75 7.90 -14.22 -2.47
CA ALA A 75 6.61 -13.69 -2.06
C ALA A 75 6.64 -12.15 -1.96
N MET A 76 7.66 -11.59 -1.31
CA MET A 76 7.82 -10.15 -1.15
C MET A 76 7.88 -9.45 -2.51
N ARG A 77 8.68 -9.96 -3.45
CA ARG A 77 8.77 -9.39 -4.82
C ARG A 77 7.40 -9.36 -5.50
N ALA A 78 6.68 -10.48 -5.50
CA ALA A 78 5.36 -10.55 -6.13
C ALA A 78 4.36 -9.55 -5.51
N TYR A 79 4.41 -9.30 -4.20
CA TYR A 79 3.57 -8.29 -3.57
C TYR A 79 3.98 -6.86 -3.92
N LEU A 80 5.28 -6.55 -3.98
CA LEU A 80 5.77 -5.23 -4.38
C LEU A 80 5.44 -4.92 -5.84
N GLU A 81 5.55 -5.90 -6.75
CA GLU A 81 5.09 -5.77 -8.14
C GLU A 81 3.58 -5.47 -8.21
N ALA A 82 2.77 -6.18 -7.42
CA ALA A 82 1.34 -5.94 -7.35
C ALA A 82 1.00 -4.53 -6.83
N LEU A 83 1.70 -4.06 -5.78
CA LEU A 83 1.56 -2.71 -5.25
C LEU A 83 1.93 -1.66 -6.30
N TRP A 84 2.99 -1.90 -7.06
CA TRP A 84 3.44 -0.99 -8.11
C TRP A 84 2.41 -0.81 -9.24
N LEU A 85 1.77 -1.91 -9.69
CA LEU A 85 0.72 -1.85 -10.72
C LEU A 85 -0.49 -0.98 -10.29
N LEU A 86 -0.79 -0.98 -8.99
CA LEU A 86 -1.91 -0.24 -8.42
C LEU A 86 -1.62 1.24 -8.17
N ARG A 87 -0.38 1.71 -8.37
CA ARG A 87 -0.04 3.12 -8.19
C ARG A 87 -0.72 4.02 -9.23
N PRO A 88 -1.10 5.26 -8.85
CA PRO A 88 -1.56 6.25 -9.82
C PRO A 88 -0.44 6.63 -10.81
N LEU A 89 -0.82 6.94 -12.04
CA LEU A 89 0.07 7.58 -13.03
C LEU A 89 0.17 9.07 -12.70
N PRO A 90 1.32 9.76 -12.89
CA PRO A 90 2.51 9.37 -13.65
C PRO A 90 3.69 8.90 -12.78
N ALA A 91 3.50 8.33 -11.59
CA ALA A 91 4.59 8.03 -10.66
C ALA A 91 5.64 7.03 -11.22
N PHE A 92 6.67 7.52 -11.91
CA PHE A 92 7.78 6.72 -12.45
C PHE A 92 8.82 6.35 -11.38
N ASP A 93 8.82 7.04 -10.24
CA ASP A 93 10.01 7.18 -9.38
C ASP A 93 10.30 6.03 -8.40
N SER A 94 9.85 4.81 -8.68
CA SER A 94 10.28 3.62 -7.89
C SER A 94 9.67 2.36 -8.49
N MET A 95 10.26 1.90 -9.59
CA MET A 95 10.03 0.54 -10.09
C MET A 95 10.53 -0.45 -9.03
N PRO A 96 9.78 -1.51 -8.68
CA PRO A 96 10.25 -2.47 -7.69
C PRO A 96 11.62 -2.99 -8.11
N PRO A 97 12.57 -3.12 -7.18
CA PRO A 97 13.91 -3.55 -7.52
C PRO A 97 13.85 -4.96 -8.10
N CYS A 98 14.43 -5.09 -9.30
CA CYS A 98 14.62 -6.37 -9.95
C CYS A 98 15.87 -7.10 -9.45
N ASP A 99 16.74 -6.40 -8.73
CA ASP A 99 17.97 -6.97 -8.22
C ASP A 99 17.73 -8.13 -7.26
N ARG A 100 18.71 -9.02 -7.18
CA ARG A 100 18.71 -10.16 -6.24
C ARG A 100 18.51 -9.72 -4.79
N SER A 101 18.97 -8.53 -4.43
CA SER A 101 18.71 -7.93 -3.12
C SER A 101 17.37 -7.21 -3.10
N LEU A 102 16.42 -7.76 -2.34
CA LEU A 102 15.22 -7.04 -1.97
C LEU A 102 15.59 -5.80 -1.14
N PRO A 103 14.86 -4.69 -1.31
CA PRO A 103 15.10 -3.50 -0.53
C PRO A 103 14.76 -3.83 0.93
N CYS A 104 15.46 -3.20 1.86
CA CYS A 104 15.24 -3.37 3.29
C CYS A 104 15.01 -2.03 3.99
N GLY A 105 14.36 -2.06 5.14
CA GLY A 105 14.17 -0.90 6.00
C GLY A 105 13.41 0.25 5.33
N SER A 106 13.98 1.46 5.40
CA SER A 106 13.36 2.70 4.91
C SER A 106 13.28 2.76 3.38
N GLU A 107 14.22 2.16 2.66
CA GLU A 107 14.20 2.07 1.19
C GLU A 107 13.03 1.20 0.73
N ALA A 108 12.78 0.08 1.43
CA ALA A 108 11.65 -0.80 1.13
C ALA A 108 10.30 -0.10 1.31
N ALA A 109 10.22 0.84 2.26
CA ALA A 109 9.00 1.58 2.53
C ALA A 109 8.61 2.52 1.38
N ALA A 110 9.58 3.02 0.61
CA ALA A 110 9.30 3.82 -0.58
C ALA A 110 8.49 3.03 -1.63
N PHE A 111 8.54 1.70 -1.60
CA PHE A 111 7.78 0.83 -2.51
C PHE A 111 6.34 0.54 -2.07
N LEU A 112 5.97 0.84 -0.83
CA LEU A 112 4.60 0.61 -0.32
C LEU A 112 3.54 1.45 -1.07
N GLY A 113 3.91 2.65 -1.50
CA GLY A 113 3.05 3.48 -2.35
C GLY A 113 1.86 4.07 -1.60
N GLU A 114 0.69 4.05 -2.25
CA GLU A 114 -0.50 4.78 -1.77
C GLU A 114 -1.15 4.10 -0.54
N ARG A 115 -1.74 4.94 0.33
CA ARG A 115 -2.56 4.46 1.45
C ARG A 115 -3.86 3.85 0.94
N ALA A 116 -4.34 2.85 1.64
CA ALA A 116 -5.52 2.09 1.23
C ALA A 116 -6.84 2.74 1.72
N ASP A 117 -6.98 4.04 1.46
CA ASP A 117 -8.09 4.86 1.94
C ASP A 117 -9.33 4.72 1.05
N GLY A 118 -10.17 3.73 1.36
CA GLY A 118 -11.47 3.59 0.71
C GLY A 118 -12.05 2.18 0.68
N LEU A 119 -13.26 2.11 0.13
CA LEU A 119 -14.04 0.87 0.00
C LEU A 119 -13.96 0.24 -1.40
N SER A 120 -13.30 0.89 -2.36
CA SER A 120 -13.20 0.33 -3.72
C SER A 120 -12.40 -0.98 -3.74
N PRO A 121 -12.61 -1.85 -4.75
CA PRO A 121 -11.87 -3.11 -4.88
C PRO A 121 -10.34 -2.92 -4.84
N LYS A 122 -9.84 -1.83 -5.45
CA LYS A 122 -8.43 -1.41 -5.37
C LYS A 122 -7.96 -1.26 -3.93
N HIS A 123 -8.68 -0.53 -3.09
CA HIS A 123 -8.29 -0.29 -1.70
C HIS A 123 -8.36 -1.55 -0.85
N LYS A 124 -9.34 -2.43 -1.10
CA LYS A 124 -9.41 -3.75 -0.46
C LYS A 124 -8.17 -4.59 -0.82
N LEU A 125 -7.76 -4.57 -2.08
CA LEU A 125 -6.56 -5.26 -2.54
C LEU A 125 -5.28 -4.66 -1.93
N LEU A 126 -5.16 -3.33 -1.89
CA LEU A 126 -4.04 -2.63 -1.26
C LEU A 126 -3.87 -3.02 0.22
N ARG A 127 -4.95 -3.04 1.02
CA ARG A 127 -4.87 -3.48 2.43
C ARG A 127 -4.37 -4.92 2.56
N ALA A 128 -4.88 -5.81 1.72
CA ALA A 128 -4.43 -7.21 1.72
C ALA A 128 -2.95 -7.33 1.35
N LEU A 129 -2.48 -6.56 0.36
CA LEU A 129 -1.07 -6.53 -0.04
C LEU A 129 -0.17 -5.98 1.07
N HIS A 130 -0.51 -4.85 1.67
CA HIS A 130 0.23 -4.27 2.81
C HIS A 130 0.29 -5.23 4.00
N GLY A 131 -0.82 -5.92 4.30
CA GLY A 131 -0.84 -6.97 5.31
C GLY A 131 0.10 -8.14 4.97
N ASN A 132 0.15 -8.55 3.72
CA ASN A 132 1.03 -9.63 3.27
C ASN A 132 2.52 -9.24 3.26
N VAL A 133 2.84 -8.01 2.84
CA VAL A 133 4.19 -7.44 2.93
C VAL A 133 4.65 -7.39 4.39
N CYS A 134 3.78 -6.91 5.29
CA CYS A 134 4.05 -6.92 6.73
C CYS A 134 4.36 -8.34 7.25
N ALA A 135 3.61 -9.35 6.82
CA ALA A 135 3.85 -10.74 7.21
C ALA A 135 5.19 -11.28 6.68
N CYS A 136 5.58 -10.90 5.46
CA CYS A 136 6.88 -11.26 4.88
C CYS A 136 8.03 -10.55 5.60
N ALA A 137 7.88 -9.26 5.89
CA ALA A 137 8.87 -8.46 6.60
C ALA A 137 9.16 -9.02 8.00
N LEU A 138 8.12 -9.43 8.73
CA LEU A 138 8.27 -10.11 10.02
C LEU A 138 9.07 -11.42 9.94
N LYS A 139 8.90 -12.21 8.86
CA LYS A 139 9.68 -13.44 8.68
C LYS A 139 11.13 -13.18 8.26
N ARG A 140 11.41 -12.02 7.65
CA ARG A 140 12.74 -11.58 7.24
C ARG A 140 13.44 -10.74 8.32
N GLU A 141 12.81 -10.57 9.48
CA GLU A 141 13.29 -9.72 10.59
C GLU A 141 13.49 -8.25 10.17
N ASP A 142 12.82 -7.80 9.10
CA ASP A 142 12.79 -6.40 8.70
C ASP A 142 11.69 -5.67 9.48
N TRP A 143 12.02 -5.36 10.74
CA TRP A 143 11.07 -4.78 11.68
C TRP A 143 10.58 -3.40 11.24
N ALA A 144 11.44 -2.60 10.60
CA ALA A 144 11.08 -1.27 10.11
C ALA A 144 10.03 -1.34 8.99
N LEU A 145 10.25 -2.20 7.98
CA LEU A 145 9.28 -2.41 6.92
C LEU A 145 7.98 -3.02 7.46
N ALA A 146 8.05 -3.92 8.43
CA ALA A 146 6.88 -4.53 9.04
C ALA A 146 5.99 -3.48 9.73
N VAL A 147 6.58 -2.54 10.47
CA VAL A 147 5.83 -1.43 11.11
C VAL A 147 5.20 -0.52 10.06
N LEU A 148 5.98 -0.06 9.08
CA LEU A 148 5.49 0.85 8.04
C LEU A 148 4.36 0.22 7.24
N SER A 149 4.50 -1.05 6.84
CA SER A 149 3.45 -1.79 6.12
C SER A 149 2.19 -1.96 6.95
N ALA A 150 2.32 -2.18 8.26
CA ALA A 150 1.16 -2.24 9.17
C ALA A 150 0.48 -0.87 9.31
N GLU A 151 1.25 0.22 9.37
CA GLU A 151 0.71 1.58 9.44
C GLU A 151 -0.15 1.93 8.22
N HIS A 152 0.24 1.53 7.01
CA HIS A 152 -0.59 1.71 5.82
C HIS A 152 -1.99 1.06 5.95
N VAL A 153 -2.10 -0.07 6.67
CA VAL A 153 -3.39 -0.72 6.96
C VAL A 153 -4.14 0.00 8.07
N LEU A 154 -3.44 0.42 9.13
CA LEU A 154 -4.03 1.06 10.30
C LEU A 154 -4.53 2.48 10.01
N THR A 155 -3.88 3.22 9.11
CA THR A 155 -4.32 4.56 8.70
C THR A 155 -5.54 4.53 7.79
N ALA A 156 -5.91 3.36 7.25
CA ALA A 156 -7.05 3.25 6.34
C ALA A 156 -8.37 3.49 7.08
N LYS A 157 -9.06 4.59 6.73
CA LYS A 157 -10.33 4.99 7.39
C LYS A 157 -11.41 3.90 7.39
N THR A 158 -11.40 3.04 6.38
CA THR A 158 -12.42 2.02 6.13
C THR A 158 -11.86 0.60 6.21
N CYS A 159 -10.96 0.35 7.16
CA CYS A 159 -10.38 -0.97 7.38
C CYS A 159 -11.37 -1.90 8.11
N PRO A 160 -11.62 -3.13 7.61
CA PRO A 160 -12.38 -4.13 8.36
C PRO A 160 -11.70 -4.49 9.68
N THR A 161 -12.49 -4.69 10.75
CA THR A 161 -12.00 -4.95 12.11
C THR A 161 -10.98 -6.10 12.18
N LYS A 162 -11.18 -7.17 11.39
CA LYS A 162 -10.27 -8.32 11.34
C LYS A 162 -8.88 -7.98 10.78
N GLU A 163 -8.82 -7.23 9.66
CA GLU A 163 -7.57 -6.80 9.04
C GLU A 163 -6.84 -5.81 9.95
N TRP A 164 -7.61 -4.90 10.55
CA TRP A 164 -7.11 -3.91 11.49
C TRP A 164 -6.48 -4.56 12.73
N ARG A 165 -7.18 -5.50 13.40
CA ARG A 165 -6.64 -6.25 14.55
C ARG A 165 -5.38 -7.04 14.19
N LEU A 166 -5.32 -7.60 12.98
CA LEU A 166 -4.14 -8.32 12.51
C LEU A 166 -2.95 -7.37 12.29
N ALA A 167 -3.17 -6.20 11.71
CA ALA A 167 -2.14 -5.18 11.54
C ALA A 167 -1.60 -4.67 12.88
N VAL A 168 -2.47 -4.44 13.88
CA VAL A 168 -2.04 -4.05 15.24
C VAL A 168 -1.13 -5.11 15.85
N ARG A 169 -1.53 -6.39 15.82
CA ARG A 169 -0.72 -7.48 16.39
C ARG A 169 0.64 -7.59 15.71
N ARG A 170 0.68 -7.46 14.39
CA ARG A 170 1.93 -7.50 13.62
C ARG A 170 2.84 -6.32 13.91
N ARG A 171 2.27 -5.11 14.00
CA ARG A 171 3.01 -3.90 14.40
C ARG A 171 3.59 -4.03 15.80
N ALA A 172 2.77 -4.45 16.77
CA ALA A 172 3.21 -4.67 18.14
C ALA A 172 4.36 -5.68 18.22
N LYS A 173 4.26 -6.81 17.49
CA LYS A 173 5.36 -7.76 17.37
C LYS A 173 6.63 -7.10 16.82
N ALA A 174 6.54 -6.40 15.70
CA ALA A 174 7.71 -5.75 15.09
C ALA A 174 8.36 -4.71 16.02
N VAL A 175 7.56 -3.93 16.74
CA VAL A 175 8.06 -2.92 17.70
C VAL A 175 8.75 -3.59 18.89
N ASN A 176 8.20 -4.68 19.42
CA ASN A 176 8.79 -5.40 20.55
C ASN A 176 10.13 -6.05 20.16
N GLU A 177 10.19 -6.72 19.01
CA GLU A 177 11.38 -7.43 18.52
C GLU A 177 12.49 -6.50 18.04
N ARG A 178 12.14 -5.29 17.57
CA ARG A 178 13.14 -4.26 17.22
C ARG A 178 13.95 -3.78 18.44
N GLY A 179 13.44 -4.03 19.66
CA GLY A 179 13.97 -3.48 20.89
C GLY A 179 13.48 -2.05 21.11
N VAL A 180 13.07 -1.75 22.33
CA VAL A 180 12.70 -0.39 22.79
C VAL A 180 13.96 0.46 22.92
N GLY A 181 14.62 0.75 21.80
CA GLY A 181 15.57 1.84 21.67
C GLY A 181 14.89 2.93 20.87
N GLU A 182 14.79 4.14 21.42
CA GLU A 182 14.27 5.33 20.75
C GLU A 182 14.75 5.38 19.29
N VAL A 183 13.83 5.15 18.37
CA VAL A 183 14.05 5.49 16.97
C VAL A 183 13.21 6.72 16.77
N GLU A 184 13.90 7.85 16.65
CA GLU A 184 13.37 9.03 15.98
C GLU A 184 12.77 8.57 14.65
N TRP A 185 11.44 8.54 14.60
CA TRP A 185 10.73 8.60 13.34
C TRP A 185 10.99 10.01 12.82
N THR A 186 12.16 10.25 12.22
CA THR A 186 12.26 11.33 11.25
C THR A 186 11.26 10.97 10.18
N GLN A 187 10.06 11.51 10.31
CA GLN A 187 9.13 11.67 9.20
C GLN A 187 9.97 12.39 8.16
N ALA A 188 10.58 11.63 7.24
CA ALA A 188 11.05 12.18 5.99
C ALA A 188 9.78 12.66 5.31
N ALA A 189 9.41 13.90 5.61
CA ALA A 189 8.35 14.59 4.92
C ALA A 189 8.66 14.41 3.43
N PRO A 190 7.69 13.98 2.60
CA PRO A 190 7.91 14.02 1.16
C PRO A 190 8.39 15.43 0.81
N PRO A 191 9.38 15.58 -0.09
CA PRO A 191 9.90 16.90 -0.44
C PRO A 191 8.72 17.80 -0.80
N VAL A 192 8.46 18.80 0.03
CA VAL A 192 7.40 19.77 -0.22
C VAL A 192 7.82 20.47 -1.52
N PRO A 193 7.02 20.39 -2.60
CA PRO A 193 7.33 21.14 -3.81
C PRO A 193 7.39 22.62 -3.41
N ALA A 194 8.48 23.29 -3.79
CA ALA A 194 8.71 24.70 -3.48
C ALA A 194 7.44 25.52 -3.78
N PRO A 195 7.05 26.47 -2.92
CA PRO A 195 5.88 27.30 -3.15
C PRO A 195 6.04 28.01 -4.49
N VAL A 196 5.17 27.69 -5.44
CA VAL A 196 5.07 28.39 -6.72
C VAL A 196 4.70 29.84 -6.38
N GLU A 197 5.58 30.78 -6.72
CA GLU A 197 5.34 32.20 -6.49
C GLU A 197 3.99 32.62 -7.08
N PRO A 198 3.17 33.40 -6.35
CA PRO A 198 1.89 33.84 -6.86
C PRO A 198 2.12 34.78 -8.06
N ALA A 199 1.72 34.31 -9.24
CA ALA A 199 1.64 35.14 -10.43
C ALA A 199 0.87 36.42 -10.12
N LYS A 200 1.50 37.55 -10.48
CA LYS A 200 1.04 38.92 -10.25
C LYS A 200 -0.42 39.07 -10.74
N ARG A 201 -1.32 39.31 -9.78
CA ARG A 201 -2.72 39.72 -10.02
C ARG A 201 -2.75 41.00 -10.86
N SER A 202 -3.32 40.92 -12.06
CA SER A 202 -3.75 42.09 -12.82
C SER A 202 -5.01 42.70 -12.19
N LYS A 203 -4.95 44.02 -11.97
CA LYS A 203 -6.06 44.86 -11.50
C LYS A 203 -6.95 45.24 -12.67
N LEU A 204 -8.22 44.84 -12.64
CA LEU A 204 -9.34 45.50 -13.34
C LEU A 204 -10.52 45.46 -12.35
N ALA A 205 -10.78 46.56 -11.65
CA ALA A 205 -11.70 47.64 -12.02
C ALA A 205 -13.18 47.30 -11.72
N THR A 206 -13.61 47.79 -10.54
CA THR A 206 -14.84 48.58 -10.28
C THR A 206 -16.16 48.25 -10.99
N GLY A 207 -17.22 48.04 -10.20
CA GLY A 207 -18.59 48.38 -10.59
C GLY A 207 -19.72 47.73 -9.79
N PHE A 208 -20.25 48.47 -8.80
CA PHE A 208 -21.68 48.64 -8.46
C PHE A 208 -22.66 47.44 -8.52
N PHE A 209 -23.29 47.09 -7.40
CA PHE A 209 -24.69 47.47 -7.10
C PHE A 209 -25.10 47.16 -5.65
N ALA A 210 -26.11 47.91 -5.21
CA ALA A 210 -26.61 48.08 -3.86
C ALA A 210 -27.54 46.99 -3.34
N SER A 211 -27.65 46.96 -2.00
CA SER A 211 -28.89 46.79 -1.20
C SER A 211 -29.71 45.50 -1.37
N SER A 212 -29.92 44.77 -0.26
CA SER A 212 -31.20 44.77 0.48
C SER A 212 -31.36 43.57 1.42
N LYS A 213 -31.84 43.88 2.62
CA LYS A 213 -32.83 43.13 3.42
C LYS A 213 -32.42 41.83 4.12
N THR A 214 -32.35 42.02 5.44
CA THR A 214 -32.69 41.12 6.53
C THR A 214 -33.94 40.26 6.26
N SER A 215 -33.81 38.94 6.43
CA SER A 215 -34.92 38.07 6.83
C SER A 215 -34.44 37.11 7.92
N LYS A 216 -34.99 37.31 9.12
CA LYS A 216 -34.97 36.33 10.21
C LYS A 216 -35.85 35.15 9.77
N LEU A 217 -35.24 34.02 9.43
CA LEU A 217 -35.96 32.76 9.26
C LEU A 217 -35.94 32.03 10.60
N GLY A 218 -37.13 31.71 11.10
CA GLY A 218 -37.35 31.07 12.39
C GLY A 218 -36.68 29.70 12.48
N GLU A 219 -35.98 29.50 13.59
CA GLU A 219 -35.43 28.23 14.03
C GLU A 219 -36.58 27.32 14.48
N THR A 220 -37.14 26.56 13.55
CA THR A 220 -38.01 25.42 13.89
C THR A 220 -37.11 24.33 14.46
N ARG A 221 -37.08 24.21 15.80
CA ARG A 221 -36.53 23.04 16.50
C ARG A 221 -37.25 21.79 16.00
N GLU A 222 -36.57 21.00 15.19
CA GLU A 222 -37.01 19.65 14.87
C GLU A 222 -37.11 18.84 16.17
N PRO A 223 -38.21 18.10 16.39
CA PRO A 223 -38.34 17.21 17.53
C PRO A 223 -37.29 16.10 17.40
N THR A 224 -36.38 16.04 18.37
CA THR A 224 -35.42 14.94 18.51
C THR A 224 -36.13 13.60 18.34
N PRO A 225 -35.71 12.73 17.40
CA PRO A 225 -36.36 11.44 17.21
C PRO A 225 -36.25 10.65 18.51
N LYS A 226 -37.40 10.23 19.05
CA LYS A 226 -37.47 9.30 20.18
C LYS A 226 -36.63 8.07 19.81
N ARG A 227 -35.45 7.96 20.44
CA ARG A 227 -34.57 6.78 20.31
C ARG A 227 -35.42 5.56 20.64
N ARG A 228 -35.55 4.64 19.69
CA ARG A 228 -36.13 3.32 19.95
C ARG A 228 -35.32 2.69 21.09
N PRO A 229 -35.96 1.97 22.03
CA PRO A 229 -35.21 1.19 23.01
C PRO A 229 -34.30 0.23 22.24
N ARG A 230 -32.98 0.43 22.40
CA ARG A 230 -31.99 -0.45 21.80
C ARG A 230 -32.04 -1.79 22.52
N ASN A 231 -31.83 -2.85 21.77
CA ASN A 231 -31.73 -4.18 22.33
C ASN A 231 -30.46 -4.20 23.23
N PRO A 232 -30.56 -4.59 24.51
CA PRO A 232 -29.42 -4.56 25.44
C PRO A 232 -28.21 -5.35 24.94
N VAL A 233 -28.44 -6.38 24.11
CA VAL A 233 -27.37 -7.17 23.47
C VAL A 233 -26.57 -6.35 22.45
N GLU A 234 -27.21 -5.44 21.72
CA GLU A 234 -26.54 -4.59 20.73
C GLU A 234 -25.77 -3.44 21.41
N GLU A 235 -26.24 -2.99 22.58
CA GLU A 235 -25.59 -1.97 23.39
C GLU A 235 -24.29 -2.50 24.01
N GLU A 236 -24.32 -3.69 24.61
CA GLU A 236 -23.09 -4.35 25.08
C GLU A 236 -22.07 -4.60 23.97
N ALA A 237 -22.51 -4.96 22.77
CA ALA A 237 -21.62 -5.18 21.64
C ALA A 237 -20.94 -3.88 21.18
N MET A 238 -21.70 -2.77 21.16
CA MET A 238 -21.19 -1.45 20.81
C MET A 238 -20.21 -0.90 21.85
N GLU A 239 -20.53 -1.05 23.14
CA GLU A 239 -19.63 -0.66 24.23
C GLU A 239 -18.32 -1.46 24.21
N ARG A 240 -18.39 -2.77 23.91
CA ARG A 240 -17.19 -3.61 23.72
C ARG A 240 -16.34 -3.13 22.55
N ASP A 241 -16.95 -2.81 21.42
CA ASP A 241 -16.23 -2.31 20.25
C ASP A 241 -15.61 -0.92 20.50
N GLU A 242 -16.31 -0.04 21.23
CA GLU A 242 -15.79 1.28 21.63
C GLU A 242 -14.62 1.15 22.62
N ALA A 243 -14.73 0.27 23.62
CA ALA A 243 -13.65 -0.03 24.56
C ALA A 243 -12.40 -0.61 23.86
N LEU A 244 -12.59 -1.48 22.87
CA LEU A 244 -11.51 -2.00 22.03
C LEU A 244 -10.85 -0.89 21.19
N HIS A 245 -11.65 0.03 20.63
CA HIS A 245 -11.13 1.18 19.88
C HIS A 245 -10.37 2.19 20.76
N ASP A 246 -10.77 2.39 22.00
CA ASP A 246 -10.07 3.25 22.94
C ASP A 246 -8.79 2.62 23.48
N TYR A 247 -8.82 1.32 23.80
CA TYR A 247 -7.64 0.56 24.13
C TYR A 247 -6.60 0.61 22.99
N ALA A 248 -7.06 0.40 21.75
CA ALA A 248 -6.25 0.52 20.55
C ALA A 248 -5.57 1.89 20.39
N ARG A 249 -6.31 2.98 20.62
CA ARG A 249 -5.77 4.35 20.57
C ARG A 249 -4.68 4.56 21.63
N ARG A 250 -4.88 4.03 22.84
CA ARG A 250 -3.88 4.11 23.92
C ARG A 250 -2.60 3.36 23.56
N VAL A 251 -2.70 2.13 23.06
CA VAL A 251 -1.52 1.36 22.60
C VAL A 251 -0.81 2.07 21.43
N ALA A 252 -1.57 2.62 20.48
CA ALA A 252 -1.00 3.34 19.34
C ALA A 252 -0.27 4.64 19.74
N SER A 253 -0.66 5.28 20.84
CA SER A 253 -0.02 6.47 21.41
C SER A 253 1.15 6.17 22.34
N GLY A 254 1.61 4.92 22.40
CA GLY A 254 2.79 4.52 23.17
C GLY A 254 2.53 4.33 24.66
N HIS A 255 1.27 4.28 25.11
CA HIS A 255 0.98 3.85 26.48
C HIS A 255 1.35 2.36 26.62
N ALA A 256 2.16 2.06 27.63
CA ALA A 256 2.60 0.71 27.94
C ALA A 256 1.40 -0.19 28.31
N TYR A 257 1.36 -1.39 27.74
CA TYR A 257 0.35 -2.40 28.04
C TYR A 257 0.44 -2.84 29.51
N LYS A 258 -0.69 -2.81 30.22
CA LYS A 258 -0.84 -3.46 31.52
C LYS A 258 -1.70 -4.72 31.35
N PRO A 259 -1.21 -5.91 31.76
CA PRO A 259 -2.01 -7.12 31.79
C PRO A 259 -3.31 -6.92 32.57
N GLY A 260 -4.46 -7.24 31.97
CA GLY A 260 -5.79 -7.06 32.56
C GLY A 260 -6.56 -5.81 32.09
N GLU A 261 -5.94 -4.91 31.32
CA GLU A 261 -6.64 -3.76 30.72
C GLU A 261 -7.32 -4.11 29.38
N HIS A 262 -6.98 -5.23 28.76
CA HIS A 262 -7.67 -5.66 27.55
C HIS A 262 -9.06 -6.22 27.94
N PRO A 263 -10.15 -5.78 27.28
CA PRO A 263 -11.52 -6.20 27.62
C PRO A 263 -11.81 -7.71 27.44
N GLU A 264 -10.81 -8.50 27.02
CA GLU A 264 -10.89 -9.95 26.90
C GLU A 264 -9.95 -10.72 27.84
N ASP A 265 -9.08 -10.03 28.60
CA ASP A 265 -8.10 -10.70 29.49
C ASP A 265 -8.75 -11.44 30.68
N GLY A 266 -10.05 -11.24 30.94
CA GLY A 266 -10.80 -11.91 32.02
C GLY A 266 -11.69 -13.08 31.57
N LYS A 267 -11.64 -13.49 30.30
CA LYS A 267 -12.37 -14.67 29.83
C LYS A 267 -11.42 -15.84 29.74
N ASP A 268 -11.19 -16.49 30.88
CA ASP A 268 -10.56 -17.80 30.92
C ASP A 268 -11.34 -18.75 30.01
N VAL A 269 -10.74 -19.08 28.87
CA VAL A 269 -11.16 -20.18 28.03
C VAL A 269 -10.80 -21.44 28.82
N ALA A 270 -11.75 -21.95 29.61
CA ALA A 270 -11.69 -23.31 30.09
C ALA A 270 -11.62 -24.22 28.85
N PHE A 271 -10.43 -24.79 28.61
CA PHE A 271 -10.19 -25.81 27.59
C PHE A 271 -10.95 -27.09 27.93
#